data_AF-A0A1Q6NJB0-F1
#
_entry.id   AF-A0A1Q6NJB0-F1
#
_cell.length_a   1.000
_cell.length_b   1.000
_cell.length_c   1.000
_cell.angle_alpha   90.00
_cell.angle_beta   90.00
_cell.angle_gamma   90.00
#
_symmetry.space_group_name_H-M   'P 1'
#
loop_
_entity.id
_entity.type
_entity.pdbx_description
1 polymer ?
#
loop_
_entity_poly.entity_id
_entity_poly.type
_entity_poly.pdbx_seq_one_letter_code
_entity_poly.pdbx_strand_id
1 'polypeptide(L)'
;MALPVHEQETNIIFMRNSDMAVIYTSDSTTMTKLDKKVKSVNSEWKLKEVHRLQDTEEIIGKTYTCPKSLISFRTARKHCSSQNAF
;
A
#
# COMPACT_ATOMS: atom_id res chain seq x y z
N MET A 1 -3.69 -6.14 19.82
CA MET A 1 -4.48 -6.96 18.88
C MET A 1 -4.64 -6.18 17.60
N ALA A 2 -4.12 -6.69 16.48
CA ALA A 2 -4.36 -6.08 15.17
C ALA A 2 -5.83 -6.26 14.75
N LEU A 3 -6.32 -5.36 13.89
CA LEU A 3 -7.68 -5.47 13.32
C LEU A 3 -7.90 -6.86 12.69
N PRO A 4 -9.10 -7.44 12.81
CA PRO A 4 -9.46 -8.68 12.11
C PRO A 4 -9.19 -8.57 10.60
N VAL A 5 -8.71 -9.65 9.97
CA VAL A 5 -8.30 -9.65 8.55
C VAL A 5 -9.41 -9.18 7.61
N HIS A 6 -10.67 -9.48 7.92
CA HIS A 6 -11.82 -9.09 7.10
C HIS A 6 -12.19 -7.59 7.22
N GLU A 7 -11.69 -6.91 8.25
CA GLU A 7 -11.83 -5.46 8.43
C GLU A 7 -10.63 -4.69 7.87
N GLN A 8 -9.55 -5.39 7.51
CA GLN A 8 -8.35 -4.76 6.96
C GLN A 8 -8.58 -4.31 5.52
N GLU A 9 -8.18 -3.09 5.21
CA GLU A 9 -8.37 -2.47 3.91
C GLU A 9 -7.14 -1.65 3.48
N THR A 10 -7.09 -1.33 2.19
CA THR A 10 -6.11 -0.41 1.61
C THR A 10 -6.82 0.51 0.62
N ASN A 11 -6.77 1.80 0.90
CA ASN A 11 -7.35 2.85 0.06
C ASN A 11 -6.22 3.64 -0.61
N ILE A 12 -6.23 3.69 -1.95
CA ILE A 12 -5.24 4.42 -2.75
C ILE A 12 -5.97 5.54 -3.49
N ILE A 13 -5.64 6.79 -3.16
CA ILE A 13 -6.30 7.99 -3.70
C ILE A 13 -5.27 8.84 -4.44
N PHE A 14 -5.53 9.13 -5.71
CA PHE A 14 -4.73 10.05 -6.50
C PHE A 14 -5.63 11.00 -7.29
N MET A 15 -5.63 12.28 -6.93
CA MET A 15 -6.54 13.30 -7.48
C MET A 15 -6.01 13.89 -8.77
N ARG A 16 -6.79 14.02 -9.85
CA ARG A 16 -6.32 14.48 -11.18
C ARG A 16 -5.36 15.69 -11.16
N ASN A 17 -5.57 16.66 -10.27
CA ASN A 17 -4.82 17.91 -10.19
C ASN A 17 -3.58 17.88 -9.27
N SER A 18 -3.24 16.74 -8.68
CA SER A 18 -2.04 16.57 -7.86
C SER A 18 -1.03 15.68 -8.58
N ASP A 19 0.24 15.72 -8.24
CA ASP A 19 1.24 14.74 -8.70
C ASP A 19 1.50 13.64 -7.67
N MET A 20 0.87 13.74 -6.51
CA MET A 20 1.03 12.82 -5.38
C MET A 20 -0.20 11.93 -5.22
N ALA A 21 0.02 10.73 -4.70
CA ALA A 21 -0.97 9.81 -4.22
C ALA A 21 -0.93 9.73 -2.70
N VAL A 22 -2.09 9.48 -2.10
CA VAL A 22 -2.27 9.23 -0.67
C VAL A 22 -2.76 7.79 -0.50
N ILE A 23 -2.08 7.02 0.34
CA ILE A 23 -2.38 5.61 0.57
C ILE A 23 -2.67 5.42 2.05
N TYR A 24 -3.90 5.08 2.38
CA TYR A 24 -4.26 4.59 3.70
C TYR A 24 -4.26 3.06 3.69
N THR A 25 -3.71 2.44 4.72
CA THR A 25 -3.79 0.99 4.90
C THR A 25 -3.94 0.63 6.38
N SER A 26 -4.92 -0.22 6.68
CA SER A 26 -5.02 -1.00 7.91
C SER A 26 -4.50 -2.43 7.73
N ASP A 27 -4.30 -2.88 6.49
CA ASP A 27 -3.65 -4.16 6.20
C ASP A 27 -2.20 -4.18 6.67
N SER A 28 -1.92 -5.07 7.62
CA SER A 28 -0.60 -5.21 8.25
C SER A 28 0.50 -5.63 7.26
N THR A 29 0.14 -6.40 6.24
CA THR A 29 1.08 -6.89 5.23
C THR A 29 1.51 -5.74 4.31
N THR A 30 0.55 -4.97 3.82
CA THR A 30 0.78 -3.78 2.99
C THR A 30 1.50 -2.71 3.77
N MET A 31 1.13 -2.48 5.04
CA MET A 31 1.85 -1.58 5.94
C MET A 31 3.35 -1.94 6.04
N THR A 32 3.68 -3.21 6.29
CA THR A 32 5.07 -3.67 6.36
C THR A 32 5.82 -3.46 5.03
N LYS A 33 5.16 -3.70 3.89
CA LYS A 33 5.76 -3.46 2.57
C LYS A 33 6.05 -1.98 2.34
N LEU A 34 5.10 -1.11 2.68
CA LEU A 34 5.24 0.34 2.51
C LEU A 34 6.28 0.92 3.49
N ASP A 35 6.33 0.45 4.74
CA ASP A 35 7.38 0.83 5.70
C ASP A 35 8.78 0.51 5.17
N LYS A 36 8.97 -0.65 4.53
CA LYS A 36 10.23 -1.00 3.87
C LYS A 36 10.56 -0.06 2.71
N LYS A 37 9.54 0.38 1.96
CA LYS A 37 9.73 1.38 0.89
C LYS A 37 10.14 2.72 1.45
N VAL A 38 9.49 3.22 2.50
CA VAL A 38 9.85 4.48 3.17
C VAL A 38 11.28 4.45 3.70
N LYS A 39 11.73 3.31 4.25
CA LYS A 39 13.09 3.15 4.79
C LYS A 39 14.19 2.96 3.74
N SER A 40 13.84 2.82 2.46
CA SER A 40 14.81 2.59 1.39
C SER A 40 15.61 3.87 1.07
N VAL A 41 16.88 3.71 0.68
CA VAL A 41 17.75 4.83 0.29
C VAL A 41 17.18 5.50 -0.96
N ASN A 42 17.11 6.84 -0.97
CA ASN A 42 16.52 7.65 -2.04
C ASN A 42 15.04 7.32 -2.32
N SER A 43 14.29 6.90 -1.31
CA SER A 43 12.87 6.62 -1.47
C SER A 43 12.04 7.91 -1.58
N GLU A 44 11.16 7.93 -2.58
CA GLU A 44 10.13 8.96 -2.73
C GLU A 44 8.87 8.67 -1.89
N TRP A 45 8.82 7.50 -1.23
CA TRP A 45 7.74 7.14 -0.31
C TRP A 45 7.92 7.84 1.04
N LYS A 46 6.86 8.47 1.53
CA LYS A 46 6.86 9.17 2.82
C LYS A 46 5.71 8.69 3.70
N LEU A 47 5.99 8.46 4.97
CA LEU A 47 4.97 8.25 5.99
C LEU A 47 4.35 9.60 6.35
N LYS A 48 3.04 9.74 6.17
CA LYS A 48 2.28 10.96 6.48
C LYS A 48 1.72 10.92 7.90
N GLU A 49 1.13 9.79 8.28
CA GLU A 49 0.40 9.67 9.55
C GLU A 49 0.36 8.23 10.02
N VAL A 50 0.37 8.04 11.35
CA VAL A 50 0.18 6.74 12.00
C VAL A 50 -1.11 6.82 12.82
N HIS A 51 -2.06 5.96 12.51
CA HIS A 51 -3.34 5.87 13.19
C HIS A 51 -3.21 4.87 14.34
N ARG A 52 -3.54 5.32 15.56
CA ARG A 52 -3.46 4.52 16.79
C ARG A 52 -4.81 4.50 17.50
N LEU A 53 -5.11 3.39 18.17
CA LEU A 53 -6.22 3.34 19.11
C LEU A 53 -5.92 4.25 20.31
N GLN A 54 -6.89 5.03 20.76
CA GLN A 54 -6.69 5.98 21.86
C GLN A 54 -6.39 5.27 23.20
N ASP A 55 -7.00 4.11 23.43
CA ASP A 55 -6.89 3.42 24.72
C ASP A 55 -5.66 2.53 24.83
N THR A 56 -5.23 1.91 23.74
CA THR A 56 -4.18 0.88 23.74
C THR A 56 -2.89 1.32 23.05
N GLU A 57 -2.87 2.50 22.42
CA GLU A 57 -1.81 3.01 21.54
C GLU A 57 -1.41 2.09 20.37
N GLU A 58 -2.18 1.03 20.14
CA GLU A 58 -1.92 0.05 19.10
C GLU A 58 -2.12 0.66 17.72
N ILE A 59 -1.19 0.37 16.80
CA ILE A 59 -1.26 0.89 15.43
C ILE A 59 -2.35 0.12 14.67
N ILE A 60 -3.40 0.85 14.31
CA ILE A 60 -4.54 0.33 13.53
C ILE A 60 -4.42 0.64 12.04
N GLY A 61 -3.56 1.59 11.66
CA GLY A 61 -3.31 1.88 10.27
C GLY A 61 -2.25 2.95 10.06
N LYS A 62 -1.83 3.12 8.81
CA LYS A 62 -0.88 4.15 8.42
C LYS A 62 -1.30 4.81 7.12
N THR A 63 -0.96 6.09 7.00
CA THR A 63 -1.14 6.85 5.78
C THR A 63 0.22 7.21 5.20
N TYR A 64 0.40 6.90 3.92
CA TYR A 64 1.61 7.14 3.16
C TYR A 64 1.33 8.10 2.02
N THR A 65 2.39 8.72 1.50
CA THR A 65 2.35 9.51 0.29
C THR A 65 3.49 9.12 -0.63
N CYS A 66 3.24 9.18 -1.93
CA CYS A 66 4.25 8.94 -2.95
C CYS A 66 3.86 9.65 -4.26
N PRO A 67 4.80 9.86 -5.19
CA PRO A 67 4.48 10.27 -6.55
C PRO A 67 3.57 9.26 -7.23
N LYS A 68 2.58 9.74 -7.98
CA LYS A 68 1.63 8.88 -8.70
C LYS A 68 2.27 7.97 -9.73
N SER A 69 3.42 8.37 -10.28
CA SER A 69 4.23 7.58 -11.21
C SER A 69 4.64 6.22 -10.64
N LEU A 70 4.67 6.06 -9.32
CA LEU A 70 4.99 4.81 -8.64
C LEU A 70 3.80 3.83 -8.55
N ILE A 71 2.59 4.27 -8.89
CA ILE A 71 1.39 3.43 -8.93
C ILE A 71 1.15 3.02 -10.38
N SER A 72 1.07 1.70 -10.63
CA SER A 72 0.89 1.15 -11.97
C SER A 72 -0.30 0.20 -12.02
N PHE A 73 -1.15 0.39 -13.03
CA PHE A 73 -2.15 -0.60 -13.42
C PHE A 73 -1.50 -1.60 -14.37
N ARG A 74 -1.53 -2.88 -14.01
CA ARG A 74 -0.88 -3.93 -14.79
C ARG A 74 -1.91 -4.69 -15.59
N THR A 75 -1.56 -5.00 -16.85
CA THR A 75 -2.32 -5.96 -17.65
C THR A 75 -2.27 -7.33 -16.99
N ALA A 76 -3.41 -8.03 -16.97
CA ALA A 76 -3.48 -9.39 -16.47
C ALA A 76 -2.46 -10.28 -17.20
N ARG A 77 -1.79 -11.17 -16.46
CA ARG A 77 -0.87 -12.12 -17.08
C ARG A 77 -1.68 -13.06 -17.95
N LYS A 78 -1.34 -13.16 -19.25
CA LYS A 78 -1.84 -14.25 -20.09
C LYS A 78 -1.25 -15.55 -19.53
N HIS A 79 -2.10 -16.48 -19.12
CA HIS A 79 -1.62 -17.81 -18.76
C HIS A 79 -1.08 -18.44 -20.05
N CYS A 80 0.24 -18.56 -20.18
CA CYS A 80 0.82 -19.39 -21.22
C CYS A 80 0.57 -20.83 -20.79
N SER A 81 -0.50 -21.44 -21.31
CA SER A 81 -0.64 -22.89 -21.27
C SER A 81 0.31 -23.44 -22.33
N SER A 82 1.53 -23.78 -21.91
CA SER A 82 2.44 -24.59 -22.72
C SER A 82 1.84 -26.01 -22.82
N GLN A 83 0.82 -26.17 -23.67
CA GLN A 83 0.54 -27.46 -24.28
C GLN A 83 1.55 -27.60 -25.41
N ASN A 84 2.71 -28.17 -25.08
CA ASN A 84 3.60 -28.67 -26.11
C ASN A 84 2.85 -29.79 -26.84
N ALA A 85 2.47 -29.51 -28.07
CA ALA A 85 2.25 -30.53 -29.07
C ALA A 85 3.57 -31.29 -29.28
N PHE A 86 3.49 -32.61 -29.21
CA PHE A 86 4.14 -33.66 -30.02
C PHE A 86 4.28 -34.93 -29.18
#